data_AF-A0A7J4D0U6-F1
#
_entry.id   AF-A0A7J4D0U6-F1
#
_cell.length_a   1.000
_cell.length_b   1.000
_cell.length_c   1.000
_cell.angle_alpha   90.00
_cell.angle_beta   90.00
_cell.angle_gamma   90.00
#
_symmetry.space_group_name_H-M   'P 1'
#
loop_
_entity.id
_entity.type
_entity.pdbx_description
1 polymer ?
#
loop_
_entity_poly.entity_id
_entity_poly.type
_entity_poly.pdbx_seq_one_letter_code
_entity_poly.pdbx_strand_id
1 'polypeptide(L)'
;AKACVKILNLEIPGGAAILSQIICSVGLCQNLGALRALASEGIQRGHMGLHARNLAVQAGAGKDEIDELAEMLKRSGKVRADMAEKFLKEIREKK
;
A
#
# COMPACT_ATOMS: atom_id res chain seq x y z
N ALA A 1 -3.48 7.76 -32.45
CA ALA A 1 -3.59 9.23 -32.32
C ALA A 1 -4.92 9.79 -32.86
N LYS A 2 -5.22 9.72 -34.17
CA LYS A 2 -6.46 10.30 -34.76
C LYS A 2 -7.77 9.79 -34.11
N ALA A 3 -7.84 8.50 -33.80
CA ALA A 3 -9.00 7.93 -33.11
C ALA A 3 -9.23 8.55 -31.71
N CYS A 4 -8.16 8.76 -30.94
CA CYS A 4 -8.24 9.37 -29.60
C CYS A 4 -8.73 10.83 -29.68
N VAL A 5 -8.25 11.61 -30.65
CA VAL A 5 -8.71 12.98 -30.88
C VAL A 5 -10.19 13.01 -31.26
N LYS A 6 -10.65 12.05 -32.08
CA LYS A 6 -12.06 11.91 -32.44
C LYS A 6 -12.93 11.50 -31.25
N ILE A 7 -12.47 10.60 -30.39
CA ILE A 7 -13.16 10.19 -29.15
C ILE A 7 -13.32 11.39 -28.20
N LEU A 8 -12.29 12.23 -28.09
CA LEU A 8 -12.32 13.46 -27.28
C LEU A 8 -13.11 14.60 -27.94
N ASN A 9 -13.65 14.39 -29.15
CA ASN A 9 -14.44 15.35 -29.91
C ASN A 9 -13.78 16.75 -30.04
N LEU A 10 -12.48 16.77 -30.37
CA LEU A 10 -11.72 18.01 -30.50
C LEU A 10 -11.79 18.57 -31.92
N GLU A 11 -12.24 19.82 -32.04
CA GLU A 11 -12.33 20.54 -33.31
C GLU A 11 -11.07 21.37 -33.59
N ILE A 12 -10.80 21.62 -34.88
CA ILE A 12 -9.69 22.49 -35.32
C ILE A 12 -10.28 23.63 -36.13
N PRO A 13 -9.96 24.92 -35.84
CA PRO A 13 -8.96 25.38 -34.85
C PRO A 13 -9.44 25.35 -33.40
N GLY A 14 -8.50 25.31 -32.43
CA GLY A 14 -8.78 25.42 -30.99
C GLY A 14 -8.61 24.13 -30.17
N GLY A 15 -8.70 22.96 -30.80
CA GLY A 15 -8.62 21.66 -30.11
C GLY A 15 -7.31 21.39 -29.37
N ALA A 16 -6.19 22.00 -29.79
CA ALA A 16 -4.91 21.89 -29.10
C ALA A 16 -4.94 22.54 -27.70
N ALA A 17 -5.58 23.71 -27.56
CA ALA A 17 -5.70 24.39 -26.27
C ALA A 17 -6.62 23.60 -25.32
N ILE A 18 -7.74 23.08 -25.84
CA ILE A 18 -8.66 22.23 -25.09
C ILE A 18 -7.95 20.94 -24.63
N LEU A 19 -7.19 20.29 -25.52
CA LEU A 19 -6.42 19.10 -25.19
C LEU A 19 -5.39 19.38 -24.07
N SER A 20 -4.70 20.52 -24.12
CA SER A 20 -3.76 20.91 -23.07
C SER A 20 -4.44 21.04 -21.70
N GLN A 21 -5.64 21.62 -21.66
CA GLN A 21 -6.41 21.75 -20.42
C GLN A 21 -6.87 20.38 -19.91
N ILE A 22 -7.39 19.51 -20.79
CA ILE A 22 -7.78 18.14 -20.44
C ILE A 22 -6.59 17.38 -19.82
N ILE A 23 -5.41 17.43 -20.46
CA ILE A 23 -4.21 16.74 -19.96
C ILE A 23 -3.80 17.29 -18.59
N CYS A 24 -3.83 18.61 -18.39
CA CYS A 24 -3.54 19.22 -17.10
C CYS A 24 -4.50 18.72 -16.01
N SER A 25 -5.81 18.72 -16.29
CA SER A 25 -6.83 18.21 -15.37
C SER A 25 -6.63 16.72 -15.06
N VAL A 26 -6.34 15.89 -16.07
CA VAL A 26 -6.04 14.46 -15.87
C VAL A 26 -4.81 14.27 -14.98
N GLY A 27 -3.74 15.05 -15.20
CA GLY A 27 -2.55 15.03 -14.36
C GLY A 27 -2.84 15.39 -12.91
N LEU A 28 -3.68 16.41 -12.66
CA LEU A 28 -4.13 16.77 -11.31
C LEU A 28 -4.96 15.67 -10.66
N CYS A 29 -5.92 15.08 -11.38
CA CYS A 29 -6.71 13.95 -10.89
C CYS A 29 -5.82 12.75 -10.54
N GLN A 30 -4.81 12.46 -11.38
CA GLN A 30 -3.86 11.38 -11.14
C GLN A 30 -3.00 11.64 -9.91
N ASN A 31 -2.48 12.86 -9.74
CA ASN A 31 -1.72 13.25 -8.55
C ASN A 31 -2.58 13.13 -7.28
N LEU A 32 -3.81 13.64 -7.30
CA LEU A 32 -4.74 13.51 -6.18
C LEU A 32 -5.06 12.05 -5.86
N GLY A 33 -5.29 11.21 -6.87
CA GLY A 33 -5.51 9.78 -6.72
C GLY A 33 -4.33 9.08 -6.05
N ALA A 34 -3.10 9.40 -6.47
CA ALA A 34 -1.88 8.86 -5.89
C ALA A 34 -1.69 9.29 -4.43
N LEU A 35 -1.86 10.59 -4.13
CA LEU A 35 -1.79 11.09 -2.76
C LEU A 35 -2.85 10.45 -1.86
N ARG A 36 -4.09 10.33 -2.35
CA ARG A 36 -5.17 9.67 -1.62
C ARG A 36 -4.85 8.20 -1.35
N ALA A 37 -4.29 7.48 -2.32
CA ALA A 37 -3.88 6.09 -2.14
C ALA A 37 -2.79 5.98 -1.06
N LEU A 38 -1.74 6.79 -1.14
CA LEU A 38 -0.64 6.81 -0.17
C LEU A 38 -1.10 7.19 1.26
N ALA A 39 -2.05 8.13 1.36
CA ALA A 39 -2.62 8.56 2.62
C ALA A 39 -3.74 7.65 3.15
N SER A 40 -4.23 6.70 2.34
CA SER A 40 -5.31 5.82 2.75
C SER A 40 -4.85 4.76 3.74
N GLU A 41 -5.63 4.58 4.81
CA GLU A 41 -5.35 3.57 5.83
C GLU A 41 -5.32 2.15 5.26
N GLY A 42 -6.04 1.87 4.18
CA GLY A 42 -6.09 0.55 3.55
C GLY A 42 -4.71 0.07 3.08
N ILE A 43 -3.97 0.93 2.37
CA ILE A 43 -2.62 0.61 1.90
C ILE A 43 -1.65 0.48 3.07
N GLN A 44 -1.73 1.40 4.04
CA GLN A 44 -0.88 1.37 5.23
C GLN A 44 -1.14 0.13 6.11
N ARG A 45 -2.40 -0.25 6.34
CA ARG A 45 -2.77 -1.48 7.06
C ARG A 45 -2.27 -2.74 6.35
N GLY A 46 -2.39 -2.79 5.02
CA GLY A 46 -1.84 -3.89 4.22
C GLY A 46 -0.33 -4.01 4.36
N HIS A 47 0.39 -2.90 4.23
CA HIS A 47 1.84 -2.84 4.39
C HIS A 47 2.29 -3.24 5.80
N MET A 48 1.64 -2.71 6.84
CA MET A 48 1.93 -3.07 8.23
C MET A 48 1.62 -4.55 8.52
N GLY A 49 0.60 -5.11 7.88
CA GLY A 49 0.29 -6.53 7.94
C GLY A 49 1.41 -7.42 7.39
N LEU A 50 1.91 -7.07 6.21
CA LEU A 50 3.05 -7.75 5.59
C LEU A 50 4.33 -7.54 6.40
N HIS A 51 4.56 -6.33 6.91
CA HIS A 51 5.73 -5.99 7.72
C HIS A 51 5.79 -6.83 9.02
N ALA A 52 4.66 -6.98 9.72
CA ALA A 52 4.60 -7.83 10.91
C ALA A 52 4.90 -9.31 10.60
N ARG A 53 4.38 -9.85 9.49
CA ARG A 53 4.72 -11.21 9.04
C ARG A 53 6.19 -11.34 8.67
N ASN A 54 6.77 -10.34 7.99
CA ASN A 54 8.19 -10.35 7.65
C ASN A 54 9.08 -10.36 8.89
N LEU A 55 8.72 -9.58 9.93
CA LEU A 55 9.43 -9.62 11.21
C LEU A 55 9.31 -10.99 11.89
N ALA A 56 8.13 -11.61 11.84
CA ALA A 56 7.93 -12.96 12.36
C ALA A 56 8.84 -13.98 11.66
N VAL A 57 8.94 -13.92 10.32
CA VAL A 57 9.85 -14.77 9.54
C VAL A 57 11.31 -14.49 9.90
N GLN A 58 11.71 -13.21 10.00
CA GLN A 58 13.08 -12.83 10.36
C GLN A 58 13.47 -13.28 11.76
N ALA A 59 12.54 -13.30 12.71
CA ALA A 59 12.74 -13.83 14.06
C ALA A 59 12.88 -15.37 14.08
N GLY A 60 12.64 -16.07 12.96
CA GLY A 60 12.74 -17.52 12.85
C GLY A 60 11.45 -18.27 13.23
N ALA A 61 10.29 -17.64 13.09
CA ALA A 61 9.00 -18.29 13.28
C ALA A 61 8.78 -19.38 12.21
N GLY A 62 8.33 -20.56 12.63
CA GLY A 62 7.86 -21.61 11.74
C GLY A 62 6.53 -21.24 11.08
N LYS A 63 6.12 -21.98 10.03
CA LYS A 63 4.88 -21.69 9.27
C LYS A 63 3.65 -21.54 10.15
N ASP A 64 3.54 -22.38 11.17
CA ASP A 64 2.38 -22.41 12.08
C ASP A 64 2.46 -21.32 13.17
N GLU A 65 3.60 -20.63 13.31
CA GLU A 65 3.84 -19.59 14.31
C GLU A 65 3.74 -18.17 13.72
N ILE A 66 3.91 -18.02 12.39
CA ILE A 66 3.98 -16.72 11.71
C ILE A 66 2.72 -15.88 11.93
N ASP A 67 1.54 -16.48 11.76
CA ASP A 67 0.29 -15.73 11.83
C ASP A 67 -0.06 -15.34 13.26
N GLU A 68 0.20 -16.21 14.23
CA GLU A 68 0.04 -15.93 15.65
C GLU A 68 0.99 -14.80 16.11
N LEU A 69 2.28 -14.91 15.77
CA LEU A 69 3.29 -13.91 16.10
C LEU A 69 3.00 -12.55 15.45
N ALA A 70 2.60 -12.55 14.18
CA ALA A 70 2.25 -11.32 13.47
C ALA A 70 1.04 -10.62 14.10
N GLU A 71 0.03 -11.37 14.56
CA GLU A 71 -1.11 -10.81 15.28
C GLU A 71 -0.73 -10.29 16.67
N MET A 72 0.13 -10.99 17.42
CA MET A 72 0.66 -10.49 18.70
C MET A 72 1.42 -9.17 18.51
N LEU A 73 2.26 -9.07 17.48
CA LEU A 73 2.99 -7.85 17.15
C LEU A 73 2.05 -6.68 16.85
N LYS A 74 1.02 -6.91 16.01
CA LYS A 74 0.02 -5.87 15.67
C LYS A 74 -0.77 -5.43 16.90
N ARG A 75 -1.30 -6.38 17.69
CA ARG A 75 -2.11 -6.08 18.88
C ARG A 75 -1.31 -5.34 19.95
N SER A 76 -0.02 -5.64 20.08
CA SER A 76 0.86 -4.95 21.01
C SER A 76 1.19 -3.51 20.61
N GLY A 77 0.99 -3.13 19.34
CA GLY A 77 1.46 -1.88 18.76
C GLY A 77 2.99 -1.77 18.61
N LYS A 78 3.74 -2.83 18.98
CA LYS A 78 5.21 -2.84 18.98
C LYS A 78 5.74 -3.74 17.86
N VAL A 79 5.59 -3.28 16.62
CA VAL A 79 6.05 -4.00 15.42
C VAL A 79 7.56 -3.76 15.22
N ARG A 80 8.39 -4.47 16.00
CA ARG A 80 9.87 -4.37 15.98
C ARG A 80 10.52 -5.74 16.14
N ALA A 81 11.74 -5.91 15.61
CA ALA A 81 12.47 -7.18 15.64
C ALA A 81 12.71 -7.71 17.07
N ASP A 82 13.09 -6.83 18.01
CA ASP A 82 13.35 -7.20 19.40
C ASP A 82 12.08 -7.74 20.11
N MET A 83 10.90 -7.25 19.72
CA MET A 83 9.63 -7.75 20.23
C MET A 83 9.20 -9.04 19.53
N ALA A 84 9.52 -9.20 18.24
CA ALA A 84 9.24 -10.42 17.51
C ALA A 84 9.98 -11.63 18.12
N GLU A 85 11.25 -11.47 18.49
CA GLU A 85 12.02 -12.50 19.19
C GLU A 85 11.44 -12.84 20.57
N LYS A 86 11.01 -11.83 21.34
CA LYS A 86 10.40 -12.03 22.66
C LYS A 86 9.07 -12.79 22.57
N PHE A 87 8.18 -12.33 21.71
CA PHE A 87 6.88 -12.99 21.51
C PHE A 87 7.03 -14.39 20.93
N LEU A 88 8.02 -14.62 20.05
CA LEU A 88 8.29 -15.97 19.56
C LEU A 88 8.70 -16.93 20.70
N LYS A 89 9.52 -16.46 21.66
CA LYS A 89 9.86 -17.24 22.85
C LYS A 89 8.62 -17.53 23.70
N GLU A 90 7.78 -16.53 23.94
CA GLU A 90 6.52 -16.69 24.69
C GLU A 90 5.57 -17.72 24.04
N ILE A 91 5.46 -17.73 22.70
CA ILE A 91 4.64 -18.71 21.96
C ILE A 91 5.18 -20.12 22.18
N ARG A 92 6.51 -20.29 22.16
CA ARG A 92 7.16 -21.60 22.31
C ARG A 92 7.17 -22.11 23.74
N GLU A 93 7.24 -21.23 24.74
CA GLU A 93 7.19 -21.60 26.16
C GLU A 93 5.79 -22.04 26.62
N LYS A 94 4.73 -21.63 25.90
CA LYS A 94 3.35 -22.04 26.17
C LYS A 94 2.94 -23.35 25.48
N LYS A 95 3.79 -23.89 24.60
CA LYS A 95 3.61 -25.20 23.97
C LYS A 95 4.28 -26.28 24.81
#